data_AF-A0A6A4QZC2-F1
#
_entry.id   AF-A0A6A4QZC2-F1
#
_cell.length_a   1.000
_cell.length_b   1.000
_cell.length_c   1.000
_cell.angle_alpha   90.00
_cell.angle_beta   90.00
_cell.angle_gamma   90.00
#
_symmetry.space_group_name_H-M   'P 1'
#
loop_
_entity.id
_entity.type
_entity.pdbx_description
1 polymer ?
#
loop_
_entity_poly.entity_id
_entity_poly.type
_entity_poly.pdbx_seq_one_letter_code
_entity_poly.pdbx_strand_id
1 'polypeptide(L)' 'MFIVALWCIQLKPSDRPSMTKVVEMLEGDIESLQMPPKPSFYPHDDEINTDQTSWTDSYSSNSYMQSHN' A
#
# COMPACT_ATOMS: atom_id res chain seq x y z
N MET A 1 14.04 -14.01 -3.10
CA MET A 1 14.26 -12.90 -2.14
C MET A 1 13.39 -11.65 -2.33
N PHE A 2 12.96 -11.26 -3.55
CA PHE A 2 12.22 -9.99 -3.71
C PHE A 2 10.87 -9.96 -2.96
N ILE A 3 10.14 -11.08 -2.91
CA ILE A 3 8.87 -11.20 -2.19
C ILE A 3 9.04 -10.83 -0.72
N VAL A 4 10.11 -11.32 -0.07
CA VAL A 4 10.43 -10.99 1.33
C VAL A 4 10.71 -9.48 1.50
N ALA A 5 11.43 -8.87 0.55
CA ALA A 5 11.64 -7.43 0.57
C ALA A 5 10.32 -6.66 0.46
N LEU A 6 9.40 -7.09 -0.42
CA LEU A 6 8.07 -6.50 -0.57
C LEU A 6 7.22 -6.63 0.72
N TRP A 7 7.38 -7.69 1.50
CA TRP A 7 6.76 -7.83 2.82
C TRP A 7 7.37 -6.87 3.86
N CYS A 8 8.67 -6.61 3.80
CA CYS A 8 9.36 -5.77 4.80
C CYS A 8 9.10 -4.26 4.61
N ILE A 9 8.82 -3.82 3.38
CA ILE A 9 8.63 -2.39 3.06
C ILE A 9 7.18 -1.93 3.15
N GLN A 10 6.27 -2.74 3.71
CA GLN A 10 4.85 -2.39 3.81
C GLN A 10 4.64 -1.05 4.53
N LEU A 11 3.72 -0.24 4.00
CA LEU A 11 3.40 1.09 4.53
C LEU A 11 2.81 1.00 5.94
N LYS A 12 1.90 0.04 6.15
CA LYS A 12 1.30 -0.21 7.46
C LYS A 12 2.23 -1.10 8.31
N PRO A 13 2.62 -0.69 9.52
CA PRO A 13 3.52 -1.48 10.37
C PRO A 13 2.99 -2.87 10.72
N SER A 14 1.66 -3.02 10.86
CA SER A 14 1.03 -4.31 11.16
C SER A 14 1.16 -5.35 10.06
N ASP A 15 1.41 -4.90 8.82
CA ASP A 15 1.45 -5.79 7.66
C ASP A 15 2.89 -6.28 7.41
N ARG A 16 3.86 -5.78 8.18
CA ARG A 16 5.24 -6.26 8.15
C ARG A 16 5.37 -7.53 8.98
N PRO A 17 6.04 -8.57 8.46
CA PRO A 17 6.33 -9.76 9.25
C PRO A 17 7.30 -9.44 10.39
N SER A 18 7.24 -10.24 11.47
CA SER A 18 8.24 -10.19 12.53
C SER A 18 9.61 -10.63 12.01
N MET A 19 10.70 -10.22 12.67
CA MET A 19 12.05 -10.63 12.26
C MET A 19 12.23 -12.15 12.24
N THR A 20 11.66 -12.87 13.20
CA THR A 20 11.66 -14.34 13.19
C THR A 20 11.00 -14.87 11.92
N LYS A 21 9.85 -14.30 11.53
CA LYS A 21 9.16 -14.71 10.32
C LYS A 21 9.94 -14.36 9.05
N VAL A 22 10.63 -13.22 9.04
CA VAL A 22 11.54 -12.86 7.94
C VAL A 22 12.65 -13.89 7.78
N VAL A 23 13.27 -14.33 8.89
CA VAL A 23 14.31 -15.38 8.84
C VAL A 23 13.73 -16.70 8.31
N GLU A 24 12.57 -17.13 8.80
CA GLU A 24 11.87 -18.32 8.28
C GLU A 24 11.59 -18.21 6.77
N MET A 25 11.19 -17.04 6.28
CA MET A 25 10.92 -16.81 4.85
C MET A 25 12.20 -16.77 4.00
N LEU A 26 13.35 -16.46 4.60
CA LEU A 26 14.64 -16.44 3.92
C LEU A 26 15.29 -17.82 3.87
N GLU A 27 15.09 -18.63 4.92
CA GLU A 27 15.62 -19.99 5.03
C GLU A 27 14.70 -21.04 4.36
N GLY A 28 13.40 -20.73 4.24
CA GLY A 28 12.39 -21.59 3.60
C GLY A 28 12.26 -21.45 2.09
N ASP A 29 11.27 -22.13 1.51
CA ASP A 29 11.02 -22.12 0.06
C ASP A 29 10.32 -20.84 -0.40
N ILE A 30 10.98 -20.10 -1.30
CA ILE A 30 10.49 -18.84 -1.84
C ILE A 30 9.25 -19.04 -2.72
N GLU A 31 9.09 -20.19 -3.38
CA GLU A 31 7.93 -20.46 -4.25
C GLU A 31 6.63 -20.63 -3.45
N SER A 32 6.74 -20.95 -2.16
CA SER A 32 5.59 -21.04 -1.26
C SER A 32 5.10 -19.68 -0.74
N LEU A 33 5.86 -18.61 -0.96
CA LEU A 33 5.56 -17.28 -0.45
C LEU A 33 4.54 -16.56 -1.34
N GLN A 34 3.45 -16.10 -0.74
CA GLN A 34 2.45 -15.30 -1.43
C GLN A 34 2.90 -13.84 -1.60
N MET A 35 2.34 -13.18 -2.62
CA MET A 35 2.50 -11.74 -2.80
C MET A 35 1.94 -10.99 -1.58
N PRO A 36 2.68 -10.01 -1.06
CA PRO A 36 2.20 -9.21 0.06
C PRO A 36 0.98 -8.37 -0.34
N PRO A 37 0.21 -7.87 0.65
CA PRO A 37 -0.92 -7.00 0.40
C PRO A 37 -0.48 -5.77 -0.42
N LYS A 38 -1.38 -5.32 -1.30
CA LYS A 38 -1.17 -4.07 -2.02
C LYS A 38 -1.16 -2.92 -1.01
N PRO A 39 -0.20 -2.00 -1.11
CA PRO A 39 -0.18 -0.87 -0.20
C PRO A 39 -1.45 -0.03 -0.39
N SER A 40 -2.20 0.20 0.68
CA SER A 40 -3.30 1.16 0.68
C SER A 40 -2.73 2.55 0.97
N PHE A 41 -2.95 3.48 0.04
CA PHE A 41 -2.47 4.87 0.17
C PHE A 41 -3.39 5.75 1.03
N TYR A 42 -4.54 5.22 1.45
CA TYR A 42 -5.51 5.91 2.28
C TYR A 42 -6.10 4.94 3.32
N PRO A 43 -6.40 5.38 4.56
CA PRO A 43 -7.33 4.66 5.40
C PRO A 43 -8.65 4.59 4.61
N HIS A 44 -9.10 3.38 4.33
CA HIS A 44 -10.40 3.14 3.71
C HIS A 44 -11.43 3.62 4.73
N ASP A 45 -12.17 4.69 4.42
CA ASP A 45 -13.43 4.93 5.10
C ASP A 45 -14.33 3.73 4.76
N ASP A 46 -14.78 3.04 5.80
CA ASP A 46 -15.65 1.88 5.69
C ASP A 46 -16.82 2.15 4.71
N GLU A 47 -16.92 1.32 3.67
CA GLU A 47 -18.14 0.98 2.95
C GLU A 47 -19.14 2.13 2.68
N ILE A 48 -18.85 3.00 1.70
CA ILE A 48 -19.91 3.77 1.06
C ILE A 48 -20.58 2.88 0.01
N ASN A 49 -21.80 2.45 0.34
CA ASN A 49 -22.76 1.81 -0.57
C ASN A 49 -22.86 2.63 -1.87
N THR A 50 -22.37 2.06 -2.97
CA THR A 50 -22.41 2.66 -4.31
C THR A 50 -23.83 2.61 -4.85
N ASP A 51 -24.67 3.50 -4.34
CA ASP A 51 -25.75 4.07 -5.13
C ASP A 51 -25.72 5.58 -4.92
N GLN A 52 -25.29 6.27 -5.98
CA GLN A 52 -25.33 7.72 -6.17
C GLN A 52 -24.22 8.52 -5.48
N THR A 53 -23.17 8.88 -6.23
CA THR A 53 -22.96 10.29 -6.62
C THR A 53 -21.74 10.44 -7.54
N SER A 54 -22.00 11.03 -8.71
CA SER A 54 -21.00 11.58 -9.62
C SER A 54 -20.44 12.88 -9.01
N TRP A 55 -19.18 12.90 -8.56
CA TRP A 55 -18.44 14.15 -8.29
C TRP A 55 -16.97 14.03 -8.72
N THR A 56 -16.76 14.41 -9.98
CA THR A 56 -15.59 15.10 -10.56
C THR A 56 -14.25 15.13 -9.80
N ASP A 57 -13.24 14.49 -10.40
CA ASP A 57 -11.81 14.74 -10.17
C ASP A 57 -11.41 16.15 -10.67
N SER A 58 -11.19 17.14 -9.81
CA SER A 58 -10.56 18.42 -10.21
C SER A 58 -10.04 19.27 -9.04
N TYR A 59 -9.20 18.75 -8.14
CA TYR A 59 -8.42 19.60 -7.22
C TYR A 59 -7.04 19.01 -6.96
N SER A 60 -6.13 19.14 -7.93
CA SER A 60 -4.68 19.13 -7.64
C SER A 60 -3.80 19.84 -8.69
N SER A 61 -4.37 20.40 -9.76
CA SER A 61 -3.56 21.07 -10.79
C SER A 61 -3.28 22.56 -10.54
N ASN A 62 -3.80 23.18 -9.49
CA ASN A 62 -3.70 24.65 -9.31
C ASN A 62 -2.63 25.14 -8.32
N SER A 63 -1.90 24.27 -7.62
CA SER A 63 -0.89 24.74 -6.64
C SER A 63 0.49 25.06 -7.24
N TYR A 64 0.78 24.64 -8.48
CA TYR A 64 2.11 24.80 -9.09
C TYR A 64 2.24 26.01 -10.05
N MET A 65 1.15 26.74 -10.32
CA MET A 65 1.17 27.90 -11.24
C MET A 65 1.06 29.26 -10.53
N GLN A 66 0.90 29.29 -9.21
CA GLN A 66 0.72 30.54 -8.45
C GLN A 66 1.96 30.97 -7.63
N SER A 67 3.14 30.35 -7.83
CA SER A 67 4.37 30.72 -7.11
C SER A 67 5.38 31.49 -7.95
N HIS A 68 5.13 31.71 -9.25
CA HIS A 68 5.99 32.51 -10.12
C HIS A 68 5.14 33.42 -11.02
N ASN A 69 4.60 34.49 -10.45
CA ASN A 69 4.44 35.79 -11.13
C ASN A 69 4.43 36.91 -10.09
#